data_AF-A0A964QXC2-F1
#
_entry.id   AF-A0A964QXC2-F1
#
_cell.length_a   1.000
_cell.length_b   1.000
_cell.length_c   1.000
_cell.angle_alpha   90.00
_cell.angle_beta   90.00
_cell.angle_gamma   90.00
#
_symmetry.space_group_name_H-M   'P 1'
#
loop_
_entity.id
_entity.type
_entity.pdbx_description
1 polymer ?
#
loop_
_entity_poly.entity_id
_entity_poly.type
_entity_poly.pdbx_seq_one_letter_code
_entity_poly.pdbx_strand_id
1 'polypeptide(L)'
;MNDTNQPRKSRWWSAEFFSAKDFCRHGVLILLAFAGIHLLGLRESTSVLNGTTGAVNMNPDNAVLLGVLYVLLYLAAILLVPIFFITAGLLMLWEKFLASRRTPT
;
A
#
# COMPACT_ATOMS: atom_id res chain seq x y z
N MET A 1 6.41 43.39 -26.26
CA MET A 1 7.24 42.30 -25.69
C MET A 1 6.39 41.67 -24.59
N ASN A 2 5.80 40.49 -24.82
CA ASN A 2 4.89 39.86 -23.86
C ASN A 2 5.41 38.46 -23.56
N ASP A 3 6.15 38.32 -22.46
CA ASP A 3 6.75 37.05 -22.04
C ASP A 3 5.69 36.20 -21.35
N THR A 4 5.10 35.27 -22.11
CA THR A 4 4.20 34.23 -21.63
C THR A 4 4.99 33.20 -20.82
N ASN A 5 5.15 33.46 -19.52
CA ASN A 5 5.65 32.48 -18.57
C ASN A 5 4.60 31.38 -18.34
N GLN A 6 4.56 30.36 -19.20
CA GLN A 6 3.83 29.12 -18.89
C GLN A 6 4.66 28.29 -17.90
N PRO A 7 4.13 27.97 -16.70
CA PRO A 7 4.82 27.06 -15.80
C PRO A 7 4.89 25.66 -16.44
N ARG A 8 6.10 25.21 -16.75
CA ARG A 8 6.43 23.83 -17.11
C ARG A 8 6.00 22.92 -15.95
N LYS A 9 4.75 22.46 -15.95
CA LYS A 9 4.29 21.41 -15.04
C LYS A 9 5.14 20.17 -15.30
N SER A 10 6.02 19.88 -14.34
CA SER A 10 6.95 18.78 -14.41
C SER A 10 6.17 17.47 -14.45
N ARG A 11 6.47 16.66 -15.47
CA ARG A 11 5.93 15.30 -15.70
C ARG A 11 6.20 14.32 -14.53
N TRP A 12 6.96 14.77 -13.53
CA TRP A 12 7.27 14.05 -12.29
C TRP A 12 6.17 14.19 -11.23
N TRP A 13 5.21 15.09 -11.45
CA TRP A 13 3.99 15.24 -10.67
C TRP A 13 2.78 14.74 -11.45
N SER A 14 2.94 13.64 -12.19
CA SER A 14 1.80 12.96 -12.81
C SER A 14 0.84 12.56 -11.69
N ALA A 15 -0.36 13.14 -11.72
CA ALA A 15 -1.45 12.92 -10.78
C ALA A 15 -1.97 11.45 -10.76
N GLU A 16 -1.34 10.55 -11.51
CA GLU A 16 -1.64 9.13 -11.57
C GLU A 16 -1.40 8.43 -10.21
N PHE A 17 -0.42 8.87 -9.41
CA PHE A 17 -0.22 8.33 -8.04
C PHE A 17 -1.41 8.56 -7.11
N PHE A 18 -2.25 9.56 -7.37
CA PHE A 18 -3.42 9.91 -6.55
C PHE A 18 -4.75 9.49 -7.19
N SER A 19 -4.74 8.56 -8.15
CA SER A 19 -5.98 8.01 -8.68
C SER A 19 -6.58 6.98 -7.71
N ALA A 20 -7.90 7.03 -7.47
CA ALA A 20 -8.60 6.07 -6.61
C ALA A 20 -8.35 4.60 -7.01
N LYS A 21 -8.18 4.34 -8.32
CA LYS A 21 -7.83 3.01 -8.84
C LYS A 21 -6.44 2.55 -8.42
N ASP A 22 -5.46 3.45 -8.39
CA ASP A 22 -4.10 3.10 -8.00
C ASP A 22 -4.00 2.82 -6.51
N PHE A 23 -4.69 3.58 -5.66
CA PHE A 23 -4.75 3.28 -4.22
C PHE A 23 -5.36 1.91 -3.94
N CYS A 24 -6.48 1.56 -4.59
CA CYS A 24 -7.06 0.23 -4.50
C CYS A 24 -6.10 -0.85 -5.00
N ARG A 25 -5.41 -0.63 -6.14
CA ARG A 25 -4.45 -1.59 -6.69
C ARG A 25 -3.29 -1.85 -5.74
N HIS A 26 -2.67 -0.81 -5.19
CA HIS A 26 -1.57 -0.95 -4.23
C HIS A 26 -2.05 -1.64 -2.95
N GLY A 27 -3.22 -1.28 -2.43
CA GLY A 27 -3.82 -1.95 -1.27
C GLY A 27 -4.05 -3.44 -1.49
N VAL A 28 -4.62 -3.82 -2.65
CA VAL A 28 -4.85 -5.23 -3.01
C VAL A 28 -3.53 -5.98 -3.19
N LEU A 29 -2.51 -5.38 -3.81
CA LEU A 29 -1.19 -6.00 -3.97
C LEU A 29 -0.52 -6.26 -2.62
N ILE A 30 -0.56 -5.29 -1.70
CA ILE A 30 -0.03 -5.45 -0.33
C ILE A 30 -0.79 -6.56 0.40
N LEU A 31 -2.12 -6.60 0.26
CA LEU A 31 -2.96 -7.63 0.88
C LEU A 31 -2.65 -9.03 0.33
N LEU A 32 -2.48 -9.17 -0.98
CA LEU A 32 -2.12 -10.44 -1.62
C LEU A 32 -0.73 -10.91 -1.23
N ALA A 33 0.25 -10.00 -1.20
CA ALA A 33 1.60 -10.30 -0.74
C ALA A 33 1.59 -10.76 0.73
N PHE A 34 0.86 -10.05 1.59
CA PHE A 34 0.70 -10.44 2.99
C PHE A 34 -0.01 -11.78 3.13
N ALA A 35 -1.12 -12.01 2.41
CA ALA A 35 -1.87 -13.26 2.44
C ALA A 35 -1.03 -14.45 1.97
N GLY A 36 -0.25 -14.29 0.89
CA GLY A 36 0.67 -15.32 0.42
C GLY A 36 1.68 -15.69 1.49
N ILE A 37 2.35 -14.69 2.07
CA ILE A 37 3.33 -14.93 3.13
C ILE A 37 2.68 -15.54 4.39
N HIS A 38 1.47 -15.11 4.75
CA HIS A 38 0.72 -15.62 5.89
C HIS A 38 0.32 -17.09 5.71
N LEU A 39 -0.14 -17.46 4.51
CA LEU A 39 -0.51 -18.84 4.15
C LEU A 39 0.71 -19.77 4.04
N LEU A 40 1.88 -19.24 3.66
CA LEU A 40 3.14 -20.00 3.69
C LEU A 40 3.63 -20.33 5.12
N GLY A 41 2.90 -19.91 6.16
CA GLY A 41 3.26 -20.24 7.55
C GLY A 41 4.47 -19.45 8.06
N LEU A 42 4.91 -18.40 7.37
CA LEU A 42 6.03 -17.54 7.81
C LEU A 42 5.77 -16.85 9.16
N ARG A 43 4.54 -16.91 9.68
CA ARG A 43 4.24 -16.57 11.07
C ARG A 43 5.12 -17.37 12.04
N GLU A 44 5.50 -18.60 11.73
CA GLU A 44 6.38 -19.40 12.60
C GLU A 44 7.80 -18.83 12.70
N SER A 45 8.27 -18.09 11.69
CA SER A 45 9.53 -17.35 11.74
C SER A 45 9.49 -16.16 12.71
N THR A 46 8.31 -15.71 13.15
CA THR A 46 8.20 -14.65 14.18
C THR A 46 8.60 -15.12 15.58
N SER A 47 8.72 -16.43 15.83
CA SER A 47 9.25 -16.95 17.10
C SER A 47 10.66 -16.49 17.42
N VAL A 48 11.43 -16.08 16.40
CA VAL A 48 12.71 -15.39 16.56
C VAL A 48 12.59 -14.09 17.36
N LEU A 49 11.49 -13.34 17.21
CA LEU A 49 11.23 -12.13 18.02
C LEU A 49 11.08 -12.44 19.51
N ASN A 50 10.72 -13.68 19.84
CA ASN A 50 10.63 -14.17 21.21
C ASN A 50 11.96 -14.77 21.72
N GLY A 51 13.04 -14.67 20.94
CA GLY A 51 14.36 -15.24 21.26
C GLY A 51 14.45 -16.76 21.07
N THR A 52 13.47 -17.36 20.39
CA THR A 52 13.42 -18.82 20.16
C THR A 52 13.58 -19.16 18.68
N THR A 53 14.40 -20.15 18.35
CA THR A 53 14.53 -20.64 16.97
C THR A 53 13.29 -21.44 16.60
N GLY A 54 12.28 -20.76 16.05
CA GLY A 54 11.01 -21.38 15.64
C GLY A 54 11.12 -22.34 14.46
N ALA A 55 12.24 -22.35 13.74
CA ALA A 55 12.46 -23.22 12.59
C ALA A 55 13.70 -24.10 12.82
N VAL A 56 13.47 -25.34 13.25
CA VAL A 56 14.53 -26.35 13.51
C VAL A 56 15.34 -26.68 12.24
N ASN A 57 14.82 -26.34 11.05
CA ASN A 57 15.42 -26.65 9.74
C ASN A 57 15.85 -25.42 8.92
N MET A 58 15.86 -24.21 9.48
CA MET A 58 16.29 -22.99 8.76
C MET A 58 17.52 -22.36 9.40
N ASN A 59 18.40 -21.80 8.55
CA ASN A 59 19.51 -20.98 9.02
C ASN A 59 18.96 -19.80 9.86
N PRO A 60 19.43 -19.60 11.11
CA PRO A 60 18.93 -18.55 12.02
C PRO A 60 18.88 -17.15 11.39
N ASP A 61 19.89 -16.77 10.58
CA ASP A 61 19.91 -15.45 9.91
C ASP A 61 18.72 -15.27 8.95
N ASN A 62 18.38 -16.33 8.20
CA ASN A 62 17.25 -16.31 7.27
C ASN A 62 15.92 -16.25 8.02
N ALA A 63 15.81 -16.92 9.17
CA ALA A 63 14.61 -16.89 10.00
C ALA A 63 14.35 -15.49 10.58
N VAL A 64 15.40 -14.78 11.00
CA VAL A 64 15.31 -13.39 11.48
C VAL A 64 14.84 -12.46 10.37
N LEU A 65 15.46 -12.55 9.18
CA LEU A 65 15.11 -11.72 8.04
C LEU A 65 13.65 -11.93 7.60
N LEU A 66 13.20 -13.18 7.53
CA LEU A 66 11.80 -13.52 7.22
C LEU A 66 10.83 -13.01 8.29
N GLY A 67 11.18 -13.13 9.57
CA GLY A 67 10.38 -12.60 10.67
C GLY A 67 10.22 -11.07 10.60
N VAL A 68 11.31 -10.34 10.34
CA VAL A 68 11.28 -8.87 10.18
C VAL A 68 10.46 -8.48 8.95
N LEU A 69 10.67 -9.14 7.82
CA LEU A 69 9.91 -8.90 6.60
C LEU A 69 8.42 -9.13 6.82
N TYR A 70 8.05 -10.22 7.50
CA TYR A 70 6.67 -10.51 7.88
C TYR A 70 6.05 -9.39 8.72
N VAL A 71 6.76 -8.88 9.73
CA VAL A 71 6.28 -7.77 10.58
C VAL A 71 6.10 -6.49 9.77
N LEU A 72 7.04 -6.16 8.88
CA LEU A 72 6.93 -5.00 8.00
C LEU A 72 5.71 -5.10 7.07
N LEU A 73 5.49 -6.27 6.45
CA LEU A 73 4.30 -6.51 5.63
C LEU A 73 3.01 -6.49 6.44
N TYR A 74 3.02 -7.01 7.67
CA TYR A 74 1.88 -6.97 8.57
C TYR A 74 1.50 -5.53 8.93
N LEU A 75 2.48 -4.72 9.31
CA LEU A 75 2.28 -3.29 9.58
C LEU A 75 1.82 -2.56 8.33
N ALA A 76 2.42 -2.86 7.18
CA ALA A 76 2.00 -2.26 5.94
C ALA A 76 0.56 -2.63 5.59
N ALA A 77 0.17 -3.89 5.76
CA ALA A 77 -1.21 -4.33 5.53
C ALA A 77 -2.18 -3.63 6.49
N ILE A 78 -1.88 -3.57 7.79
CA ILE A 78 -2.77 -2.95 8.79
C ILE A 78 -2.86 -1.43 8.65
N LEU A 79 -1.78 -0.76 8.25
CA LEU A 79 -1.77 0.70 8.16
C LEU A 79 -2.13 1.18 6.75
N LEU A 80 -1.40 0.74 5.72
CA LEU A 80 -1.58 1.25 4.36
C LEU A 80 -2.91 0.82 3.74
N VAL A 81 -3.36 -0.42 3.96
CA VAL A 81 -4.62 -0.89 3.33
C VAL A 81 -5.82 -0.04 3.75
N PRO A 82 -6.15 0.15 5.05
CA PRO A 82 -7.29 0.98 5.40
C PRO A 82 -7.12 2.44 4.99
N ILE A 83 -5.89 3.00 5.06
CA ILE A 83 -5.62 4.36 4.58
C ILE A 83 -5.95 4.48 3.08
N PHE A 84 -5.50 3.51 2.27
CA PHE A 84 -5.77 3.49 0.83
C PHE A 84 -7.26 3.30 0.51
N PHE A 85 -7.97 2.45 1.25
CA PHE A 85 -9.41 2.29 1.08
C PHE A 85 -10.19 3.56 1.46
N ILE A 86 -9.82 4.22 2.56
CA ILE A 86 -10.45 5.48 3.00
C ILE A 86 -10.20 6.58 1.97
N THR A 87 -8.95 6.75 1.52
CA THR A 87 -8.62 7.77 0.52
C THR A 87 -9.31 7.50 -0.81
N ALA A 88 -9.31 6.26 -1.31
CA ALA A 88 -10.03 5.89 -2.53
C ALA A 88 -11.54 6.16 -2.41
N GLY A 89 -12.15 5.79 -1.28
CA GLY A 89 -13.58 6.03 -1.02
C GLY A 89 -13.92 7.52 -0.98
N LEU A 90 -13.10 8.33 -0.29
CA LEU A 90 -13.29 9.77 -0.20
C LEU A 90 -13.14 10.44 -1.58
N LEU A 91 -12.12 10.04 -2.36
CA LEU A 91 -11.89 10.58 -3.69
C LEU A 91 -13.06 10.25 -4.63
N MET A 92 -13.54 9.01 -4.61
CA MET A 92 -14.65 8.56 -5.46
C MET A 92 -15.97 9.25 -5.09
N LEU A 93 -16.21 9.49 -3.79
CA LEU A 93 -17.37 10.24 -3.33
C LEU A 93 -17.29 11.71 -3.76
N TRP A 94 -16.09 12.31 -3.67
CA TRP A 94 -15.84 13.69 -4.10
C TRP A 94 -16.06 13.87 -5.61
N GLU A 95 -15.54 12.96 -6.43
CA GLU A 95 -15.76 12.95 -7.88
C GLU A 95 -17.24 12.81 -8.23
N LYS A 96 -17.97 11.91 -7.56
CA LYS A 96 -19.43 11.77 -7.73
C LYS A 96 -20.18 13.04 -7.36
N PHE A 97 -19.83 13.68 -6.23
CA PHE A 97 -20.44 14.94 -5.82
C PHE A 97 -20.21 16.05 -6.84
N LEU A 98 -18.97 16.18 -7.35
CA LEU A 98 -18.63 17.15 -8.39
C LEU A 98 -19.36 16.86 -9.71
N ALA A 99 -19.49 15.58 -10.09
CA ALA A 99 -20.22 15.17 -11.29
C ALA A 99 -21.72 15.49 -11.19
N SER A 100 -22.36 15.20 -10.04
CA SER A 100 -23.77 15.56 -9.80
C SER A 100 -24.02 17.07 -9.82
N ARG A 101 -23.01 17.90 -9.51
CA ARG A 101 -23.13 19.36 -9.64
C ARG A 101 -22.91 19.88 -11.07
N ARG A 102 -22.40 19.05 -11.99
CA ARG A 102 -22.15 19.41 -13.40
C ARG A 102 -23.29 19.07 -14.34
N THR A 103 -24.38 18.49 -13.87
CA THR A 103 -25.66 18.42 -14.61
C THR A 103 -26.57 19.56 -14.18
N PRO A 104 -26.49 20.76 -14.81
CA PRO A 104 -27.65 21.61 -14.92
C PRO A 104 -28.59 20.98 -15.97
N THR A 105 -29.78 20.57 -15.50
CA THR A 105 -31.01 20.22 -16.25
C THR A 105 -30.95 19.12 -17.29
#